data_AF-A0A9D5SMF4-F1
#
_entry.id   AF-A0A9D5SMF4-F1
#
_cell.length_a   1.000
_cell.length_b   1.000
_cell.length_c   1.000
_cell.angle_alpha   90.00
_cell.angle_beta   90.00
_cell.angle_gamma   90.00
#
_symmetry.space_group_name_H-M   'P 1'
#
loop_
_entity.id
_entity.type
_entity.pdbx_description
1 polymer ?
#
loop_
_entity_poly.entity_id
_entity_poly.type
_entity_poly.pdbx_seq_one_letter_code
_entity_poly.pdbx_strand_id
1 'polypeptide(L)'
;ARVRQNFITNVRKFLDENWEKREIKSIQLSQNDNWRYCKCSDCMKDIYDYGSPAGTIVEMMNLVAEDLETYNGGKYSDIYVITFAYQYSFDCPDNIVCHDQVMVEYTIIDKCFQHAINDPECEGILEVSPNWSINVRSNVEVCEEFEKWAAISKHCYLYDYSANFRYYYNVFPNINEIYEDYQLLNKIGAWGYINLGVANYDRTGAQTYSSEWGTLRDYLLCKVTEDVDMTFEEYQAHIDEFLQAYYGSAWTYVREYLDFTQQLADDYGGCFGVYSTPELMYGDHPFEAKSEWLVELFNNMLACSDLTDEQELHIRRLKVSCDYLRLGSIHQAEMGSGDYMRMQNQKNAIRNFYIDITQNLNMPWICETMTVPSSGIKWDANLRTWINKTTVHYYSEK
;
A
#
# COMPACT_ATOMS: atom_id res chain seq x y z
N ALA A 1 -8.42 19.53 -29.74
CA ALA A 1 -7.60 19.37 -30.97
C ALA A 1 -6.08 19.39 -30.73
N ARG A 2 -5.38 20.55 -30.79
CA ARG A 2 -3.89 20.61 -30.87
C ARG A 2 -3.14 19.85 -29.76
N VAL A 3 -3.61 19.91 -28.52
CA VAL A 3 -2.98 19.18 -27.38
C VAL A 3 -3.04 17.67 -27.60
N ARG A 4 -4.23 17.13 -27.93
CA ARG A 4 -4.45 15.70 -28.22
C ARG A 4 -3.52 15.21 -29.34
N GLN A 5 -3.43 15.98 -30.45
CA GLN A 5 -2.53 15.63 -31.57
C GLN A 5 -1.05 15.64 -31.17
N ASN A 6 -0.59 16.62 -30.39
CA ASN A 6 0.80 16.66 -29.91
C ASN A 6 1.11 15.47 -29.00
N PHE A 7 0.16 15.05 -28.16
CA PHE A 7 0.29 13.90 -27.27
C PHE A 7 0.46 12.60 -28.07
N ILE A 8 -0.44 12.33 -29.02
CA ILE A 8 -0.37 11.18 -29.93
C ILE A 8 0.97 11.14 -30.69
N THR A 9 1.41 12.27 -31.25
CA THR A 9 2.71 12.37 -31.93
C THR A 9 3.89 12.02 -31.01
N ASN A 10 3.83 12.39 -29.73
CA ASN A 10 4.86 12.04 -28.75
C ASN A 10 4.83 10.55 -28.37
N VAL A 11 3.64 9.94 -28.24
CA VAL A 11 3.47 8.49 -27.99
C VAL A 11 4.07 7.68 -29.15
N ARG A 12 3.69 8.01 -30.40
CA ARG A 12 4.27 7.41 -31.61
C ARG A 12 5.79 7.48 -31.62
N LYS A 13 6.34 8.68 -31.40
CA LYS A 13 7.78 8.90 -31.35
C LYS A 13 8.45 8.03 -30.28
N PHE A 14 7.88 7.95 -29.08
CA PHE A 14 8.41 7.10 -28.01
C PHE A 14 8.44 5.62 -28.42
N LEU A 15 7.37 5.12 -29.05
CA LEU A 15 7.30 3.74 -29.53
C LEU A 15 8.29 3.50 -30.69
N ASP A 16 8.33 4.37 -31.70
CA ASP A 16 9.28 4.29 -32.82
C ASP A 16 10.74 4.27 -32.33
N GLU A 17 11.07 5.07 -31.30
CA GLU A 17 12.42 5.14 -30.73
C GLU A 17 12.78 3.94 -29.83
N ASN A 18 11.82 3.16 -29.32
CA ASN A 18 12.09 2.12 -28.31
C ASN A 18 11.65 0.69 -28.69
N TRP A 19 10.82 0.51 -29.71
CA TRP A 19 10.24 -0.80 -30.07
C TRP A 19 11.28 -1.88 -30.34
N GLU A 20 12.31 -1.57 -31.13
CA GLU A 20 13.38 -2.54 -31.46
C GLU A 20 14.39 -2.73 -30.31
N LYS A 21 14.24 -2.00 -29.20
CA LYS A 21 15.16 -2.02 -28.05
C LYS A 21 14.61 -2.79 -26.85
N ARG A 22 13.29 -2.96 -26.76
CA ARG A 22 12.57 -3.55 -25.63
C ARG A 22 11.30 -4.21 -26.12
N GLU A 23 10.94 -5.35 -25.55
CA GLU A 23 9.59 -5.86 -25.70
C GLU A 23 8.62 -4.97 -24.92
N ILE A 24 7.64 -4.38 -25.61
CA ILE A 24 6.62 -3.48 -25.04
C ILE A 24 5.26 -4.18 -25.19
N LYS A 25 4.59 -4.45 -24.07
CA LYS A 25 3.22 -4.99 -24.02
C LYS A 25 2.18 -3.96 -23.61
N SER A 26 2.60 -2.89 -22.95
CA SER A 26 1.74 -1.81 -22.49
C SER A 26 2.50 -0.50 -22.38
N ILE A 27 1.75 0.60 -22.37
CA ILE A 27 2.23 1.95 -22.05
C ILE A 27 1.26 2.58 -21.04
N GLN A 28 1.80 3.14 -19.95
CA GLN A 28 1.00 3.82 -18.93
C GLN A 28 0.96 5.31 -19.23
N LEU A 29 -0.25 5.81 -19.47
CA LEU A 29 -0.58 7.16 -19.90
C LEU A 29 -1.61 7.75 -18.93
N SER A 30 -1.16 7.94 -17.69
CA SER A 30 -2.00 8.34 -16.57
C SER A 30 -1.90 9.83 -16.20
N GLN A 31 -2.88 10.29 -15.44
CA GLN A 31 -2.82 11.57 -14.74
C GLN A 31 -1.68 11.65 -13.71
N ASN A 32 -1.33 12.87 -13.31
CA ASN A 32 -0.50 13.09 -12.13
C ASN A 32 -1.29 12.79 -10.84
N ASP A 33 -0.58 12.36 -9.80
CA ASP A 33 -1.09 12.24 -8.43
C ASP A 33 -1.32 13.63 -7.81
N ASN A 34 -2.47 14.23 -8.13
CA ASN A 34 -3.09 15.41 -7.49
C ASN A 34 -4.39 15.81 -8.21
N TRP A 35 -5.23 16.56 -7.49
CA TRP A 35 -6.51 17.15 -7.92
C TRP A 35 -6.47 18.21 -9.06
N ARG A 36 -5.43 18.26 -9.90
CA ARG A 36 -5.29 19.28 -10.97
C ARG A 36 -5.50 18.68 -12.36
N TYR A 37 -6.70 18.92 -12.89
CA TYR A 37 -7.06 18.68 -14.29
C TYR A 37 -7.28 19.99 -15.07
N CYS A 38 -7.41 19.89 -16.39
CA CYS A 38 -7.64 21.04 -17.26
C CYS A 38 -9.06 21.61 -17.09
N LYS A 39 -9.17 22.92 -16.86
CA LYS A 39 -10.45 23.64 -16.70
C LYS A 39 -10.72 24.67 -17.80
N CYS A 40 -10.22 24.44 -19.02
CA CYS A 40 -10.57 25.28 -20.16
C CYS A 40 -12.03 25.05 -20.60
N SER A 41 -12.59 25.93 -21.44
CA SER A 41 -13.97 25.84 -21.92
C SER A 41 -14.32 24.47 -22.52
N ASP A 42 -13.41 23.93 -23.31
CA ASP A 42 -13.63 22.71 -24.07
C ASP A 42 -13.66 21.51 -23.12
N CYS A 43 -12.63 21.39 -22.25
CA CYS A 43 -12.61 20.34 -21.23
C CYS A 43 -13.79 20.46 -20.26
N MET A 44 -14.17 21.66 -19.80
CA MET A 44 -15.32 21.81 -18.90
C MET A 44 -16.64 21.43 -19.55
N LYS A 45 -16.77 21.56 -20.88
CA LYS A 45 -17.92 21.04 -21.63
C LYS A 45 -17.87 19.52 -21.70
N ASP A 46 -16.73 18.94 -22.10
CA ASP A 46 -16.56 17.48 -22.18
C ASP A 46 -16.86 16.84 -20.81
N ILE A 47 -16.36 17.40 -19.71
CA ILE A 47 -16.62 16.95 -18.32
C ILE A 47 -18.10 17.04 -17.94
N TYR A 48 -18.83 18.05 -18.42
CA TYR A 48 -20.28 18.15 -18.20
C TYR A 48 -21.04 17.10 -19.01
N ASP A 49 -20.64 16.86 -20.26
CA ASP A 49 -21.28 15.88 -21.16
C ASP A 49 -21.01 14.41 -20.72
N TYR A 50 -19.88 14.13 -20.05
CA TYR A 50 -19.50 12.82 -19.48
C TYR A 50 -19.81 12.65 -17.98
N GLY A 51 -20.33 13.67 -17.29
CA GLY A 51 -20.57 13.65 -15.83
C GLY A 51 -19.32 13.68 -14.93
N SER A 52 -18.18 13.17 -15.40
CA SER A 52 -16.92 13.02 -14.65
C SER A 52 -15.69 13.57 -15.41
N PRO A 53 -14.68 14.13 -14.71
CA PRO A 53 -13.36 14.41 -15.28
C PRO A 53 -12.71 13.21 -16.01
N ALA A 54 -13.00 12.00 -15.55
CA ALA A 54 -12.50 10.75 -16.12
C ALA A 54 -12.86 10.59 -17.61
N GLY A 55 -14.00 11.11 -18.06
CA GLY A 55 -14.43 11.00 -19.45
C GLY A 55 -13.43 11.65 -20.43
N THR A 56 -12.78 12.74 -20.02
CA THR A 56 -11.73 13.38 -20.82
C THR A 56 -10.43 12.59 -20.88
N ILE A 57 -10.19 11.71 -19.90
CA ILE A 57 -9.06 10.78 -19.89
C ILE A 57 -9.38 9.59 -20.80
N VAL A 58 -10.54 8.94 -20.61
CA VAL A 58 -11.00 7.81 -21.45
C VAL A 58 -11.07 8.21 -22.92
N GLU A 59 -11.64 9.37 -23.26
CA GLU A 59 -11.65 9.87 -24.65
C GLU A 59 -10.23 10.04 -25.21
N MET A 60 -9.29 10.56 -24.41
CA MET A 60 -7.90 10.72 -24.84
C MET A 60 -7.20 9.37 -25.02
N MET A 61 -7.47 8.37 -24.17
CA MET A 61 -6.86 7.04 -24.26
C MET A 61 -7.43 6.23 -25.42
N ASN A 62 -8.75 6.31 -25.67
CA ASN A 62 -9.39 5.73 -26.86
C ASN A 62 -8.74 6.28 -28.15
N LEU A 63 -8.58 7.62 -28.23
CA LEU A 63 -7.91 8.27 -29.36
C LEU A 63 -6.44 7.86 -29.53
N VAL A 64 -5.74 7.46 -28.46
CA VAL A 64 -4.39 6.88 -28.57
C VAL A 64 -4.47 5.46 -29.10
N ALA A 65 -5.37 4.63 -28.58
CA ALA A 65 -5.50 3.23 -29.00
C ALA A 65 -5.90 3.10 -30.48
N GLU A 66 -6.96 3.81 -30.93
CA GLU A 66 -7.40 3.87 -32.33
C GLU A 66 -6.26 4.33 -33.28
N ASP A 67 -5.42 5.25 -32.81
CA ASP A 67 -4.28 5.75 -33.58
C ASP A 67 -3.17 4.70 -33.69
N LEU A 68 -2.90 3.93 -32.63
CA LEU A 68 -1.91 2.85 -32.61
C LEU A 68 -2.33 1.62 -33.42
N GLU A 69 -3.64 1.33 -33.51
CA GLU A 69 -4.17 0.28 -34.39
C GLU A 69 -3.86 0.52 -35.88
N THR A 70 -3.78 1.78 -36.29
CA THR A 70 -3.59 2.16 -37.70
C THR A 70 -2.18 2.65 -38.02
N TYR A 71 -1.46 3.20 -37.03
CA TYR A 71 -0.12 3.74 -37.22
C TYR A 71 0.88 2.66 -37.63
N ASN A 72 1.75 3.01 -38.59
CA ASN A 72 2.81 2.15 -39.11
C ASN A 72 2.33 0.74 -39.52
N GLY A 73 1.10 0.64 -40.05
CA GLY A 73 0.49 -0.63 -40.46
C GLY A 73 -0.02 -1.49 -39.30
N GLY A 74 -0.39 -0.87 -38.18
CA GLY A 74 -0.86 -1.57 -36.98
C GLY A 74 0.24 -2.22 -36.16
N LYS A 75 1.49 -1.76 -36.31
CA LYS A 75 2.67 -2.29 -35.59
C LYS A 75 2.50 -2.29 -34.07
N TYR A 76 1.63 -1.43 -33.54
CA TYR A 76 1.38 -1.22 -32.11
C TYR A 76 -0.06 -1.60 -31.70
N SER A 77 -0.79 -2.33 -32.54
CA SER A 77 -2.20 -2.70 -32.29
C SER A 77 -2.40 -3.63 -31.09
N ASP A 78 -1.37 -4.41 -30.71
CA ASP A 78 -1.42 -5.40 -29.64
C ASP A 78 -0.90 -4.89 -28.27
N ILE A 79 -0.75 -3.57 -28.06
CA ILE A 79 -0.31 -3.02 -26.76
C ILE A 79 -1.44 -2.38 -25.98
N TYR A 80 -1.48 -2.62 -24.67
CA TYR A 80 -2.43 -1.97 -23.78
C TYR A 80 -2.04 -0.52 -23.46
N VAL A 81 -3.00 0.37 -23.52
CA VAL A 81 -2.93 1.76 -23.05
C VAL A 81 -3.51 1.81 -21.63
N ILE A 82 -2.64 1.86 -20.63
CA ILE A 82 -3.03 1.85 -19.22
C ILE A 82 -3.29 3.29 -18.74
N THR A 83 -4.38 3.51 -18.01
CA THR A 83 -4.65 4.78 -17.35
C THR A 83 -5.25 4.58 -15.95
N PHE A 84 -5.00 5.52 -15.04
CA PHE A 84 -5.59 5.50 -13.70
C PHE A 84 -7.01 6.07 -13.68
N ALA A 85 -7.90 5.42 -12.95
CA ALA A 85 -9.08 6.04 -12.34
C ALA A 85 -8.75 6.31 -10.86
N TYR A 86 -8.54 7.59 -10.51
CA TYR A 86 -7.91 8.00 -9.26
C TYR A 86 -8.29 9.44 -8.85
N GLN A 87 -8.48 9.70 -7.56
CA GLN A 87 -8.79 11.05 -7.02
C GLN A 87 -9.91 11.75 -7.80
N TYR A 88 -9.56 12.70 -8.67
CA TYR A 88 -10.51 13.49 -9.46
C TYR A 88 -11.15 12.73 -10.63
N SER A 89 -10.62 11.56 -11.00
CA SER A 89 -11.15 10.66 -12.04
C SER A 89 -11.66 9.33 -11.45
N PHE A 90 -11.92 9.31 -10.15
CA PHE A 90 -12.49 8.15 -9.46
C PHE A 90 -13.87 7.79 -9.99
N ASP A 91 -14.78 8.77 -10.08
CA ASP A 91 -16.16 8.55 -10.54
C ASP A 91 -16.16 8.14 -12.02
N CYS A 92 -16.80 7.02 -12.35
CA CYS A 92 -16.89 6.48 -13.71
C CYS A 92 -17.63 7.46 -14.63
N PRO A 93 -17.12 7.71 -15.87
CA PRO A 93 -17.78 8.62 -16.79
C PRO A 93 -19.01 8.01 -17.47
N ASP A 94 -20.03 8.83 -17.68
CA ASP A 94 -21.21 8.50 -18.46
C ASP A 94 -20.91 8.50 -19.98
N ASN A 95 -21.75 7.82 -20.75
CA ASN A 95 -21.85 7.93 -22.22
C ASN A 95 -20.56 7.60 -23.02
N ILE A 96 -19.58 6.94 -22.41
CA ILE A 96 -18.34 6.50 -23.06
C ILE A 96 -17.99 5.07 -22.66
N VAL A 97 -17.30 4.35 -23.56
CA VAL A 97 -16.79 2.98 -23.34
C VAL A 97 -15.30 3.00 -23.67
N CYS A 98 -14.48 2.31 -22.88
CA CYS A 98 -13.06 2.16 -23.15
C CYS A 98 -12.85 1.32 -24.42
N HIS A 99 -11.91 1.74 -25.26
CA HIS A 99 -11.42 0.94 -26.38
C HIS A 99 -10.87 -0.40 -25.88
N ASP A 100 -10.90 -1.46 -26.70
CA ASP A 100 -10.47 -2.81 -26.29
C ASP A 100 -9.05 -2.85 -25.71
N GLN A 101 -8.13 -2.05 -26.28
CA GLN A 101 -6.75 -1.90 -25.78
C GLN A 101 -6.59 -0.92 -24.60
N VAL A 102 -7.65 -0.27 -24.11
CA VAL A 102 -7.57 0.65 -22.95
C VAL A 102 -7.83 -0.11 -21.66
N MET A 103 -6.82 -0.10 -20.81
CA MET A 103 -6.81 -0.73 -19.49
C MET A 103 -6.98 0.35 -18.41
N VAL A 104 -7.87 0.10 -17.46
CA VAL A 104 -8.13 1.02 -16.34
C VAL A 104 -7.57 0.39 -15.07
N GLU A 105 -6.64 1.07 -14.42
CA GLU A 105 -6.23 0.77 -13.05
C GLU A 105 -7.08 1.64 -12.10
N TYR A 106 -8.08 1.03 -11.48
CA TYR A 106 -8.98 1.70 -10.53
C TYR A 106 -8.35 1.67 -9.14
N THR A 107 -7.98 2.85 -8.64
CA THR A 107 -7.09 3.00 -7.48
C THR A 107 -7.85 3.46 -6.23
N ILE A 108 -7.72 2.71 -5.13
CA ILE A 108 -8.65 2.81 -3.99
C ILE A 108 -7.99 3.31 -2.69
N ILE A 109 -7.02 4.22 -2.79
CA ILE A 109 -6.25 4.70 -1.62
C ILE A 109 -7.12 5.35 -0.51
N ASP A 110 -8.32 5.83 -0.87
CA ASP A 110 -9.26 6.55 -0.01
C ASP A 110 -10.38 5.65 0.58
N LYS A 111 -10.29 4.31 0.47
CA LYS A 111 -11.22 3.32 1.08
C LYS A 111 -10.86 2.94 2.52
N CYS A 112 -11.74 2.25 3.23
CA CYS A 112 -11.37 1.52 4.46
C CYS A 112 -10.66 0.20 4.12
N PHE A 113 -9.59 -0.12 4.87
CA PHE A 113 -8.79 -1.32 4.67
C PHE A 113 -8.99 -2.41 5.74
N GLN A 114 -9.85 -2.17 6.76
CA GLN A 114 -10.22 -3.20 7.75
C GLN A 114 -11.41 -4.06 7.31
N HIS A 115 -12.31 -3.49 6.52
CA HIS A 115 -13.57 -4.14 6.15
C HIS A 115 -13.56 -4.51 4.67
N ALA A 116 -14.32 -5.54 4.31
CA ALA A 116 -14.53 -5.93 2.91
C ALA A 116 -14.97 -4.74 2.05
N ILE A 117 -14.58 -4.73 0.77
CA ILE A 117 -14.90 -3.64 -0.17
C ILE A 117 -16.41 -3.47 -0.43
N ASN A 118 -17.27 -4.39 0.00
CA ASN A 118 -18.73 -4.28 -0.09
C ASN A 118 -19.47 -4.24 1.27
N ASP A 119 -18.76 -4.07 2.39
CA ASP A 119 -19.39 -4.03 3.71
C ASP A 119 -20.29 -2.79 3.88
N PRO A 120 -21.63 -2.95 4.05
CA PRO A 120 -22.56 -1.83 4.22
C PRO A 120 -22.48 -1.17 5.61
N GLU A 121 -21.86 -1.82 6.60
CA GLU A 121 -21.66 -1.24 7.94
C GLU A 121 -20.36 -0.43 8.03
N CYS A 122 -19.53 -0.45 6.97
CA CYS A 122 -18.28 0.31 6.91
C CYS A 122 -18.53 1.82 6.69
N GLU A 123 -18.30 2.62 7.74
CA GLU A 123 -18.47 4.08 7.73
C GLU A 123 -17.43 4.87 6.88
N GLY A 124 -16.40 4.20 6.36
CA GLY A 124 -15.27 4.82 5.67
C GLY A 124 -14.16 5.33 6.62
N ILE A 125 -13.03 5.79 6.07
CA ILE A 125 -11.85 6.17 6.88
C ILE A 125 -12.16 7.31 7.87
N LEU A 126 -11.86 7.10 9.15
CA LEU A 126 -12.17 8.07 10.23
C LEU A 126 -11.19 9.26 10.37
N GLU A 127 -10.01 9.21 9.75
CA GLU A 127 -9.01 10.31 9.73
C GLU A 127 -8.72 10.78 8.31
N VAL A 128 -8.93 12.09 8.07
CA VAL A 128 -8.38 12.78 6.89
C VAL A 128 -7.00 13.35 7.20
N SER A 129 -6.00 12.98 6.41
CA SER A 129 -4.65 13.55 6.51
C SER A 129 -4.69 15.06 6.26
N PRO A 130 -4.24 15.93 7.18
CA PRO A 130 -4.33 17.38 7.00
C PRO A 130 -3.43 17.92 5.86
N ASN A 131 -2.51 17.08 5.35
CA ASN A 131 -1.58 17.42 4.28
C ASN A 131 -1.91 16.72 2.95
N TRP A 132 -2.88 15.79 2.92
CA TRP A 132 -3.29 15.06 1.73
C TRP A 132 -4.79 15.19 1.53
N SER A 133 -5.22 15.64 0.37
CA SER A 133 -6.65 15.71 0.04
C SER A 133 -7.17 14.31 -0.29
N ILE A 134 -7.35 13.49 0.74
CA ILE A 134 -8.12 12.24 0.75
C ILE A 134 -9.59 12.62 0.59
N ASN A 135 -10.28 12.04 -0.39
CA ASN A 135 -11.74 12.15 -0.47
C ASN A 135 -12.34 10.84 0.05
N VAL A 136 -12.56 10.77 1.37
CA VAL A 136 -13.01 9.55 2.05
C VAL A 136 -14.27 9.00 1.39
N ARG A 137 -14.21 7.74 0.97
CA ARG A 137 -15.34 6.99 0.43
C ARG A 137 -15.72 5.88 1.41
N SER A 138 -16.99 5.48 1.38
CA SER A 138 -17.38 4.19 1.96
C SER A 138 -16.90 3.06 1.05
N ASN A 139 -16.75 1.85 1.61
CA ASN A 139 -16.35 0.69 0.81
C ASN A 139 -17.40 0.38 -0.27
N VAL A 140 -18.70 0.37 0.08
CA VAL A 140 -19.81 0.18 -0.87
C VAL A 140 -19.72 1.16 -2.06
N GLU A 141 -19.44 2.44 -1.83
CA GLU A 141 -19.30 3.43 -2.89
C GLU A 141 -18.13 3.12 -3.84
N VAL A 142 -17.01 2.62 -3.29
CA VAL A 142 -15.84 2.16 -4.08
C VAL A 142 -16.20 0.93 -4.90
N CYS A 143 -16.98 -0.01 -4.35
CA CYS A 143 -17.45 -1.18 -5.07
C CYS A 143 -18.43 -0.82 -6.21
N GLU A 144 -19.42 0.05 -5.94
CA GLU A 144 -20.39 0.50 -6.94
C GLU A 144 -19.73 1.27 -8.09
N GLU A 145 -18.71 2.10 -7.83
CA GLU A 145 -17.94 2.76 -8.87
C GLU A 145 -17.03 1.79 -9.64
N PHE A 146 -16.43 0.79 -8.96
CA PHE A 146 -15.66 -0.26 -9.64
C PHE A 146 -16.54 -1.10 -10.59
N GLU A 147 -17.76 -1.46 -10.20
CA GLU A 147 -18.73 -2.14 -11.08
C GLU A 147 -19.02 -1.33 -12.36
N LYS A 148 -19.16 0.00 -12.25
CA LYS A 148 -19.35 0.89 -13.41
C LYS A 148 -18.13 0.91 -14.32
N TRP A 149 -16.92 0.99 -13.74
CA TRP A 149 -15.67 0.92 -14.50
C TRP A 149 -15.47 -0.43 -15.22
N ALA A 150 -15.76 -1.54 -14.55
CA ALA A 150 -15.72 -2.89 -15.14
C ALA A 150 -16.77 -3.06 -16.26
N ALA A 151 -17.92 -2.39 -16.16
CA ALA A 151 -18.94 -2.39 -17.22
C ALA A 151 -18.51 -1.62 -18.49
N ILE A 152 -17.62 -0.63 -18.38
CA ILE A 152 -17.14 0.17 -19.53
C ILE A 152 -15.74 -0.21 -20.04
N SER A 153 -14.96 -1.03 -19.32
CA SER A 153 -13.65 -1.51 -19.75
C SER A 153 -13.52 -3.03 -19.65
N LYS A 154 -13.07 -3.65 -20.75
CA LYS A 154 -12.72 -5.08 -20.80
C LYS A 154 -11.53 -5.45 -19.93
N HIS A 155 -10.71 -4.46 -19.53
CA HIS A 155 -9.45 -4.63 -18.85
C HIS A 155 -9.37 -3.68 -17.64
N CYS A 156 -10.28 -3.87 -16.68
CA CYS A 156 -10.29 -3.12 -15.43
C CYS A 156 -9.54 -3.89 -14.33
N TYR A 157 -8.44 -3.33 -13.83
CA TYR A 157 -7.73 -3.77 -12.64
C TYR A 157 -8.22 -3.04 -11.41
N LEU A 158 -8.31 -3.73 -10.29
CA LEU A 158 -8.26 -3.08 -8.99
C LEU A 158 -6.80 -2.82 -8.60
N TYR A 159 -6.49 -1.61 -8.17
CA TYR A 159 -5.20 -1.23 -7.58
C TYR A 159 -5.42 -0.87 -6.12
N ASP A 160 -5.11 -1.83 -5.25
CA ASP A 160 -5.27 -1.80 -3.81
C ASP A 160 -3.93 -1.59 -3.09
N TYR A 161 -3.95 -1.49 -1.76
CA TYR A 161 -2.79 -1.20 -0.93
C TYR A 161 -2.76 -2.08 0.33
N SER A 162 -1.57 -2.33 0.86
CA SER A 162 -1.39 -3.06 2.12
C SER A 162 -0.27 -2.46 2.99
N ALA A 163 -0.09 -1.15 2.91
CA ALA A 163 0.96 -0.42 3.61
C ALA A 163 0.43 0.84 4.28
N ASN A 164 0.95 1.15 5.46
CA ASN A 164 0.73 2.43 6.10
C ASN A 164 1.88 3.40 5.74
N PHE A 165 1.65 4.29 4.79
CA PHE A 165 2.65 5.23 4.27
C PHE A 165 3.06 6.32 5.28
N ARG A 166 2.39 6.45 6.43
CA ARG A 166 2.78 7.35 7.53
C ARG A 166 3.58 6.65 8.62
N TYR A 167 3.18 5.42 8.95
CA TYR A 167 3.72 4.57 10.00
C TYR A 167 4.22 3.26 9.35
N TYR A 168 5.37 3.32 8.68
CA TYR A 168 5.74 2.31 7.68
C TYR A 168 6.14 0.95 8.27
N TYR A 169 6.51 0.94 9.54
CA TYR A 169 6.73 -0.29 10.30
C TYR A 169 5.48 -0.80 11.02
N ASN A 170 4.33 -0.13 10.91
CA ASN A 170 3.09 -0.63 11.46
C ASN A 170 2.70 -1.96 10.79
N VAL A 171 2.05 -2.85 11.54
CA VAL A 171 1.33 -3.99 10.96
C VAL A 171 0.05 -3.43 10.32
N PHE A 172 -0.23 -3.83 9.09
CA PHE A 172 -1.48 -3.52 8.40
C PHE A 172 -2.39 -4.76 8.51
N PRO A 173 -3.41 -4.79 9.39
CA PRO A 173 -4.05 -6.03 9.86
C PRO A 173 -5.10 -6.59 8.88
N ASN A 174 -4.88 -6.42 7.58
CA ASN A 174 -5.84 -6.76 6.53
C ASN A 174 -5.50 -8.03 5.72
N ILE A 175 -5.16 -9.13 6.39
CA ILE A 175 -4.78 -10.36 5.67
C ILE A 175 -6.03 -11.05 5.11
N ASN A 176 -7.06 -11.28 5.93
CA ASN A 176 -8.28 -11.97 5.52
C ASN A 176 -9.03 -11.27 4.37
N GLU A 177 -8.99 -9.94 4.33
CA GLU A 177 -9.68 -9.06 3.39
C GLU A 177 -9.17 -9.27 1.95
N ILE A 178 -7.93 -9.76 1.78
CA ILE A 178 -7.38 -10.17 0.48
C ILE A 178 -8.27 -11.26 -0.15
N TYR A 179 -8.76 -12.20 0.66
CA TYR A 179 -9.66 -13.26 0.19
C TYR A 179 -11.03 -12.68 -0.19
N GLU A 180 -11.62 -11.89 0.70
CA GLU A 180 -12.99 -11.37 0.53
C GLU A 180 -13.11 -10.41 -0.66
N ASP A 181 -12.17 -9.45 -0.76
CA ASP A 181 -12.11 -8.51 -1.87
C ASP A 181 -11.87 -9.27 -3.19
N TYR A 182 -10.89 -10.18 -3.26
CA TYR A 182 -10.63 -10.94 -4.49
C TYR A 182 -11.84 -11.77 -4.93
N GLN A 183 -12.49 -12.45 -3.99
CA GLN A 183 -13.69 -13.26 -4.24
C GLN A 183 -14.87 -12.44 -4.75
N LEU A 184 -14.99 -11.17 -4.36
CA LEU A 184 -16.00 -10.28 -4.91
C LEU A 184 -15.60 -9.75 -6.30
N LEU A 185 -14.36 -9.30 -6.46
CA LEU A 185 -13.88 -8.68 -7.69
C LEU A 185 -13.90 -9.64 -8.88
N ASN A 186 -13.59 -10.92 -8.65
CA ASN A 186 -13.78 -11.98 -9.63
C ASN A 186 -15.25 -12.11 -10.08
N LYS A 187 -16.23 -11.93 -9.19
CA LYS A 187 -17.67 -11.95 -9.51
C LYS A 187 -18.12 -10.71 -10.27
N ILE A 188 -17.52 -9.55 -9.99
CA ILE A 188 -17.74 -8.29 -10.72
C ILE A 188 -17.14 -8.35 -12.15
N GLY A 189 -16.15 -9.22 -12.37
CA GLY A 189 -15.45 -9.34 -13.65
C GLY A 189 -14.20 -8.47 -13.74
N ALA A 190 -13.55 -8.19 -12.61
CA ALA A 190 -12.21 -7.59 -12.59
C ALA A 190 -11.26 -8.41 -13.47
N TRP A 191 -10.47 -7.74 -14.33
CA TRP A 191 -9.50 -8.42 -15.17
C TRP A 191 -8.20 -8.75 -14.42
N GLY A 192 -7.96 -8.09 -13.28
CA GLY A 192 -6.94 -8.47 -12.33
C GLY A 192 -6.92 -7.59 -11.08
N TYR A 193 -5.98 -7.89 -10.19
CA TYR A 193 -5.80 -7.23 -8.91
C TYR A 193 -4.30 -6.94 -8.70
N ILE A 194 -4.00 -5.70 -8.30
CA ILE A 194 -2.66 -5.21 -7.94
C ILE A 194 -2.75 -4.77 -6.48
N ASN A 195 -1.75 -5.11 -5.67
CA ASN A 195 -1.62 -4.58 -4.32
C ASN A 195 -0.26 -3.93 -4.10
N LEU A 196 -0.25 -2.67 -3.65
CA LEU A 196 0.97 -1.98 -3.26
C LEU A 196 1.21 -2.10 -1.75
N GLY A 197 2.06 -3.06 -1.39
CA GLY A 197 2.53 -3.28 -0.02
C GLY A 197 3.81 -2.53 0.35
N VAL A 198 4.39 -2.95 1.48
CA VAL A 198 5.63 -2.39 2.06
C VAL A 198 6.84 -2.73 1.17
N ALA A 199 7.35 -1.72 0.46
CA ALA A 199 8.53 -1.79 -0.39
C ALA A 199 9.76 -1.20 0.32
N ASN A 200 10.45 -2.04 1.09
CA ASN A 200 11.77 -1.69 1.61
C ASN A 200 12.81 -1.77 0.46
N TYR A 201 13.87 -0.96 0.52
CA TYR A 201 15.03 -1.02 -0.36
C TYR A 201 16.33 -0.97 0.45
N ASP A 202 17.34 -1.76 0.12
CA ASP A 202 18.63 -1.68 0.81
C ASP A 202 19.44 -0.43 0.43
N ARG A 203 20.64 -0.34 1.02
CA ARG A 203 21.61 0.73 0.76
C ARG A 203 22.11 0.81 -0.69
N THR A 204 21.81 -0.18 -1.53
CA THR A 204 22.14 -0.21 -2.96
C THR A 204 20.96 0.17 -3.86
N GLY A 205 19.76 0.31 -3.29
CA GLY A 205 18.52 0.51 -4.04
C GLY A 205 17.89 -0.80 -4.55
N ALA A 206 18.36 -1.96 -4.10
CA ALA A 206 17.71 -3.24 -4.36
C ALA A 206 16.53 -3.43 -3.40
N GLN A 207 15.40 -3.94 -3.88
CA GLN A 207 14.23 -4.20 -3.01
C GLN A 207 14.60 -5.20 -1.90
N THR A 208 14.11 -4.95 -0.70
CA THR A 208 14.34 -5.77 0.50
C THR A 208 13.03 -6.21 1.13
N TYR A 209 13.16 -7.24 1.96
CA TYR A 209 12.13 -7.86 2.76
C TYR A 209 11.34 -6.83 3.59
N SER A 210 10.02 -7.03 3.65
CA SER A 210 9.12 -6.25 4.51
C SER A 210 9.45 -6.42 6.00
N SER A 211 9.02 -5.45 6.82
CA SER A 211 8.98 -5.55 8.29
C SER A 211 7.76 -6.31 8.79
N GLU A 212 6.72 -6.40 7.95
CA GLU A 212 5.51 -7.17 8.18
C GLU A 212 5.38 -8.31 7.16
N TRP A 213 4.17 -8.84 6.97
CA TRP A 213 3.84 -9.99 6.15
C TRP A 213 3.86 -9.77 4.62
N GLY A 214 4.71 -8.87 4.10
CA GLY A 214 4.75 -8.55 2.67
C GLY A 214 4.88 -9.78 1.76
N THR A 215 5.85 -10.67 2.04
CA THR A 215 6.04 -11.91 1.26
C THR A 215 4.89 -12.92 1.40
N LEU A 216 4.20 -12.91 2.55
CA LEU A 216 2.98 -13.72 2.74
C LEU A 216 1.84 -13.17 1.88
N ARG A 217 1.68 -11.84 1.79
CA ARG A 217 0.69 -11.22 0.89
C ARG A 217 0.98 -11.57 -0.56
N ASP A 218 2.23 -11.44 -1.02
CA ASP A 218 2.62 -11.81 -2.39
C ASP A 218 2.23 -13.27 -2.72
N TYR A 219 2.48 -14.19 -1.78
CA TYR A 219 2.08 -15.60 -1.89
C TYR A 219 0.54 -15.77 -1.91
N LEU A 220 -0.19 -15.13 -0.99
CA LEU A 220 -1.65 -15.23 -0.90
C LEU A 220 -2.33 -14.65 -2.14
N LEU A 221 -1.79 -13.58 -2.72
CA LEU A 221 -2.25 -13.00 -3.98
C LEU A 221 -2.05 -13.95 -5.16
N CYS A 222 -0.92 -14.66 -5.21
CA CYS A 222 -0.73 -15.74 -6.18
C CYS A 222 -1.75 -16.87 -5.96
N LYS A 223 -2.08 -17.19 -4.70
CA LYS A 223 -3.04 -18.25 -4.36
C LYS A 223 -4.48 -17.94 -4.76
N VAL A 224 -5.01 -16.77 -4.42
CA VAL A 224 -6.37 -16.40 -4.83
C VAL A 224 -6.48 -16.21 -6.35
N THR A 225 -5.41 -15.81 -7.03
CA THR A 225 -5.40 -15.72 -8.51
C THR A 225 -5.19 -17.06 -9.22
N GLU A 226 -4.65 -18.08 -8.55
CA GLU A 226 -4.50 -19.45 -9.06
C GLU A 226 -5.83 -20.23 -8.97
N ASP A 227 -6.58 -20.06 -7.86
CA ASP A 227 -7.87 -20.72 -7.62
C ASP A 227 -8.96 -19.72 -7.22
N VAL A 228 -9.85 -19.45 -8.18
CA VAL A 228 -10.98 -18.53 -8.02
C VAL A 228 -12.17 -19.12 -7.25
N ASP A 229 -12.23 -20.44 -7.07
CA ASP A 229 -13.31 -21.13 -6.35
C ASP A 229 -12.90 -21.49 -4.91
N MET A 230 -11.67 -21.14 -4.50
CA MET A 230 -11.07 -21.38 -3.19
C MET A 230 -12.00 -21.03 -2.03
N THR A 231 -12.13 -21.91 -1.05
CA THR A 231 -12.84 -21.64 0.20
C THR A 231 -11.97 -20.86 1.21
N PHE A 232 -12.59 -20.15 2.14
CA PHE A 232 -11.85 -19.47 3.21
C PHE A 232 -11.05 -20.45 4.09
N GLU A 233 -11.50 -21.70 4.24
CA GLU A 233 -10.75 -22.74 4.97
C GLU A 233 -9.45 -23.12 4.25
N GLU A 234 -9.48 -23.26 2.92
CA GLU A 234 -8.31 -23.50 2.09
C GLU A 234 -7.36 -22.30 2.06
N TYR A 235 -7.91 -21.07 2.03
CA TYR A 235 -7.15 -19.84 2.16
C TYR A 235 -6.39 -19.76 3.50
N GLN A 236 -7.04 -20.09 4.61
CA GLN A 236 -6.41 -20.17 5.93
C GLN A 236 -5.34 -21.27 5.99
N ALA A 237 -5.56 -22.41 5.33
CA ALA A 237 -4.55 -23.47 5.22
C ALA A 237 -3.31 -23.03 4.42
N HIS A 238 -3.47 -22.17 3.40
CA HIS A 238 -2.35 -21.57 2.68
C HIS A 238 -1.55 -20.56 3.52
N ILE A 239 -2.18 -19.84 4.45
CA ILE A 239 -1.45 -19.05 5.47
C ILE A 239 -0.56 -19.98 6.28
N ASP A 240 -1.10 -21.08 6.83
CA ASP A 240 -0.34 -22.04 7.64
C ASP A 240 0.79 -22.72 6.85
N GLU A 241 0.54 -23.11 5.60
CA GLU A 241 1.54 -23.66 4.66
C GLU A 241 2.72 -22.69 4.48
N PHE A 242 2.44 -21.43 4.19
CA PHE A 242 3.47 -20.40 4.04
C PHE A 242 4.23 -20.18 5.34
N LEU A 243 3.53 -20.04 6.47
CA LEU A 243 4.17 -19.81 7.77
C LEU A 243 5.09 -20.98 8.14
N GLN A 244 4.66 -22.22 7.91
CA GLN A 244 5.46 -23.42 8.15
C GLN A 244 6.73 -23.46 7.29
N ALA A 245 6.64 -23.08 6.01
CA ALA A 245 7.81 -23.03 5.13
C ALA A 245 8.77 -21.87 5.48
N TYR A 246 8.22 -20.67 5.70
CA TYR A 246 8.97 -19.42 5.78
C TYR A 246 9.56 -19.14 7.18
N TYR A 247 8.91 -19.62 8.25
CA TYR A 247 9.36 -19.45 9.64
C TYR A 247 9.75 -20.78 10.32
N GLY A 248 9.60 -21.91 9.64
CA GLY A 248 10.08 -23.21 10.12
C GLY A 248 9.42 -23.65 11.41
N SER A 249 10.23 -24.13 12.37
CA SER A 249 9.73 -24.65 13.65
C SER A 249 9.01 -23.63 14.53
N ALA A 250 9.13 -22.32 14.25
CA ALA A 250 8.46 -21.25 14.98
C ALA A 250 7.06 -20.88 14.43
N TRP A 251 6.58 -21.52 13.35
CA TRP A 251 5.41 -21.08 12.59
C TRP A 251 4.13 -20.92 13.42
N THR A 252 3.88 -21.77 14.41
CA THR A 252 2.69 -21.70 15.27
C THR A 252 2.66 -20.44 16.13
N TYR A 253 3.82 -19.99 16.63
CA TYR A 253 3.92 -18.73 17.37
C TYR A 253 3.77 -17.52 16.44
N VAL A 254 4.24 -17.62 15.20
CA VAL A 254 4.03 -16.58 14.19
C VAL A 254 2.56 -16.49 13.80
N ARG A 255 1.86 -17.63 13.71
CA ARG A 255 0.42 -17.72 13.52
C ARG A 255 -0.33 -17.07 14.69
N GLU A 256 0.05 -17.38 15.93
CA GLU A 256 -0.49 -16.75 17.14
C GLU A 256 -0.33 -15.21 17.13
N TYR A 257 0.81 -14.69 16.64
CA TYR A 257 1.02 -13.24 16.47
C TYR A 257 0.15 -12.64 15.35
N LEU A 258 0.00 -13.33 14.22
CA LEU A 258 -0.85 -12.91 13.11
C LEU A 258 -2.32 -12.81 13.53
N ASP A 259 -2.85 -13.89 14.12
CA ASP A 259 -4.22 -13.96 14.62
C ASP A 259 -4.48 -12.90 15.71
N PHE A 260 -3.51 -12.66 16.59
CA PHE A 260 -3.60 -11.57 17.57
C PHE A 260 -3.74 -10.19 16.93
N THR A 261 -2.97 -9.89 15.87
CA THR A 261 -3.06 -8.58 15.22
C THR A 261 -4.35 -8.37 14.43
N GLN A 262 -4.90 -9.42 13.80
CA GLN A 262 -6.21 -9.35 13.13
C GLN A 262 -7.34 -9.18 14.16
N GLN A 263 -7.42 -10.09 15.14
CA GLN A 263 -8.45 -10.04 16.20
C GLN A 263 -8.45 -8.72 16.97
N LEU A 264 -7.29 -8.09 17.15
CA LEU A 264 -7.18 -6.79 17.81
C LEU A 264 -7.79 -5.64 16.99
N ALA A 265 -7.71 -5.70 15.66
CA ALA A 265 -8.37 -4.74 14.77
C ALA A 265 -9.88 -5.03 14.69
N ASP A 266 -10.26 -6.30 14.58
CA ASP A 266 -11.65 -6.77 14.59
C ASP A 266 -12.39 -6.36 15.88
N ASP A 267 -11.79 -6.61 17.05
CA ASP A 267 -12.36 -6.26 18.36
C ASP A 267 -12.52 -4.75 18.55
N TYR A 268 -11.71 -3.94 17.85
CA TYR A 268 -11.80 -2.48 17.87
C TYR A 268 -12.84 -1.95 16.86
N GLY A 269 -13.01 -2.60 15.71
CA GLY A 269 -13.98 -2.21 14.67
C GLY A 269 -13.64 -0.88 13.99
N GLY A 270 -12.37 -0.48 13.97
CA GLY A 270 -11.93 0.82 13.47
C GLY A 270 -11.81 0.88 11.94
N CYS A 271 -12.43 1.89 11.31
CA CYS A 271 -12.22 2.13 9.88
C CYS A 271 -10.94 2.94 9.62
N PHE A 272 -9.87 2.27 9.18
CA PHE A 272 -8.58 2.90 8.87
C PHE A 272 -8.23 2.95 7.37
N GLY A 273 -7.31 3.86 7.03
CA GLY A 273 -6.70 4.03 5.71
C GLY A 273 -5.17 3.97 5.77
N VAL A 274 -4.51 4.08 4.61
CA VAL A 274 -3.04 3.96 4.46
C VAL A 274 -2.21 5.07 5.12
N TYR A 275 -2.84 6.02 5.84
CA TYR A 275 -2.18 7.07 6.62
C TYR A 275 -2.68 7.18 8.07
N SER A 276 -3.59 6.28 8.49
CA SER A 276 -4.20 6.31 9.84
C SER A 276 -3.18 6.01 10.93
N THR A 277 -3.40 6.55 12.13
CA THR A 277 -2.57 6.23 13.30
C THR A 277 -2.83 4.80 13.82
N PRO A 278 -1.88 4.16 14.51
CA PRO A 278 -2.10 2.84 15.12
C PRO A 278 -3.32 2.78 16.07
N GLU A 279 -3.63 3.89 16.74
CA GLU A 279 -4.79 3.98 17.64
C GLU A 279 -6.13 3.91 16.88
N LEU A 280 -6.17 4.34 15.61
CA LEU A 280 -7.34 4.16 14.73
C LEU A 280 -7.44 2.76 14.11
N MET A 281 -6.38 1.96 14.22
CA MET A 281 -6.32 0.59 13.71
C MET A 281 -6.59 -0.44 14.82
N TYR A 282 -6.19 -0.13 16.05
CA TYR A 282 -6.16 -1.11 17.15
C TYR A 282 -6.72 -0.59 18.49
N GLY A 283 -7.14 0.68 18.56
CA GLY A 283 -7.53 1.34 19.80
C GLY A 283 -6.37 1.76 20.71
N ASP A 284 -6.70 2.20 21.91
CA ASP A 284 -5.77 2.83 22.86
C ASP A 284 -4.79 1.81 23.50
N HIS A 285 -3.50 1.94 23.17
CA HIS A 285 -2.36 1.27 23.84
C HIS A 285 -2.37 -0.30 23.93
N PRO A 286 -2.92 -1.07 22.97
CA PRO A 286 -3.03 -2.53 23.13
C PRO A 286 -1.68 -3.26 23.11
N PHE A 287 -0.71 -2.79 22.31
CA PHE A 287 0.65 -3.36 22.26
C PHE A 287 1.45 -3.10 23.55
N GLU A 288 1.15 -2.02 24.27
CA GLU A 288 1.67 -1.77 25.62
C GLU A 288 1.02 -2.74 26.62
N ALA A 289 -0.31 -2.87 26.61
CA ALA A 289 -1.05 -3.79 27.48
C ALA A 289 -0.67 -5.27 27.31
N LYS A 290 -0.15 -5.65 26.14
CA LYS A 290 0.33 -7.00 25.79
C LYS A 290 1.87 -7.13 25.76
N SER A 291 2.61 -6.10 26.19
CA SER A 291 4.07 -6.00 26.04
C SER A 291 4.84 -7.20 26.62
N GLU A 292 4.44 -7.75 27.77
CA GLU A 292 5.13 -8.90 28.39
C GLU A 292 4.96 -10.17 27.57
N TRP A 293 3.72 -10.51 27.18
CA TRP A 293 3.42 -11.67 26.34
C TRP A 293 4.05 -11.54 24.94
N LEU A 294 4.03 -10.35 24.31
CA LEU A 294 4.71 -10.12 23.03
C LEU A 294 6.22 -10.38 23.11
N VAL A 295 6.87 -9.97 24.21
CA VAL A 295 8.30 -10.26 24.42
C VAL A 295 8.53 -11.76 24.63
N GLU A 296 7.70 -12.43 25.40
CA GLU A 296 7.79 -13.89 25.60
C GLU A 296 7.55 -14.67 24.30
N LEU A 297 6.55 -14.29 23.51
CA LEU A 297 6.20 -14.92 22.23
C LEU A 297 7.38 -14.87 21.25
N PHE A 298 7.99 -13.69 21.04
CA PHE A 298 9.17 -13.57 20.17
C PHE A 298 10.41 -14.27 20.73
N ASN A 299 10.57 -14.38 22.05
CA ASN A 299 11.63 -15.21 22.64
C ASN A 299 11.39 -16.70 22.37
N ASN A 300 10.14 -17.17 22.45
CA ASN A 300 9.76 -18.56 22.15
C ASN A 300 9.94 -18.89 20.66
N MET A 301 9.62 -17.96 19.76
CA MET A 301 9.96 -18.08 18.33
C MET A 301 11.47 -18.32 18.15
N LEU A 302 12.32 -17.44 18.70
CA LEU A 302 13.78 -17.52 18.56
C LEU A 302 14.44 -18.67 19.34
N ALA A 303 13.72 -19.33 20.26
CA ALA A 303 14.20 -20.48 21.03
C ALA A 303 13.90 -21.84 20.37
N CYS A 304 13.25 -21.86 19.21
CA CYS A 304 12.94 -23.08 18.48
C CYS A 304 14.23 -23.78 17.98
N SER A 305 14.33 -25.10 18.20
CA SER A 305 15.60 -25.86 18.08
C SER A 305 16.15 -26.02 16.67
N ASP A 306 15.31 -25.88 15.66
CA ASP A 306 15.58 -26.30 14.28
C ASP A 306 15.30 -25.15 13.28
N LEU A 307 15.62 -23.91 13.68
CA LEU A 307 15.60 -22.75 12.78
C LEU A 307 16.87 -22.70 11.93
N THR A 308 16.72 -22.31 10.67
CA THR A 308 17.85 -21.86 9.84
C THR A 308 18.19 -20.39 10.12
N ASP A 309 19.42 -19.96 9.81
CA ASP A 309 19.84 -18.54 9.87
C ASP A 309 18.85 -17.60 9.14
N GLU A 310 18.26 -18.08 8.05
CA GLU A 310 17.27 -17.35 7.24
C GLU A 310 15.90 -17.25 7.95
N GLN A 311 15.42 -18.33 8.55
CA GLN A 311 14.18 -18.34 9.34
C GLN A 311 14.33 -17.48 10.61
N GLU A 312 15.48 -17.52 11.28
CA GLU A 312 15.78 -16.63 12.40
C GLU A 312 15.75 -15.16 11.95
N LEU A 313 16.32 -14.85 10.78
CA LEU A 313 16.29 -13.51 10.20
C LEU A 313 14.86 -13.06 9.84
N HIS A 314 14.00 -13.96 9.37
CA HIS A 314 12.57 -13.68 9.13
C HIS A 314 11.85 -13.31 10.43
N ILE A 315 12.06 -14.07 11.52
CA ILE A 315 11.51 -13.77 12.85
C ILE A 315 11.99 -12.41 13.35
N ARG A 316 13.30 -12.12 13.22
CA ARG A 316 13.90 -10.83 13.63
C ARG A 316 13.33 -9.64 12.85
N ARG A 317 13.03 -9.81 11.56
CA ARG A 317 12.36 -8.78 10.74
C ARG A 317 10.92 -8.56 11.16
N LEU A 318 10.15 -9.62 11.36
CA LEU A 318 8.76 -9.53 11.86
C LEU A 318 8.68 -8.83 13.23
N LYS A 319 9.70 -9.01 14.08
CA LYS A 319 9.81 -8.33 15.37
C LYS A 319 9.88 -6.81 15.23
N VAL A 320 10.35 -6.27 14.11
CA VAL A 320 10.45 -4.82 13.87
C VAL A 320 9.08 -4.16 14.01
N SER A 321 8.04 -4.72 13.39
CA SER A 321 6.69 -4.15 13.48
C SER A 321 6.08 -4.27 14.88
N CYS A 322 6.34 -5.37 15.59
CA CYS A 322 5.94 -5.53 17.00
C CYS A 322 6.63 -4.49 17.91
N ASP A 323 7.95 -4.34 17.83
CA ASP A 323 8.68 -3.37 18.64
C ASP A 323 8.34 -1.93 18.27
N TYR A 324 8.06 -1.64 17.00
CA TYR A 324 7.61 -0.32 16.56
C TYR A 324 6.31 0.09 17.27
N LEU A 325 5.28 -0.75 17.24
CA LEU A 325 3.98 -0.48 17.87
C LEU A 325 4.06 -0.42 19.39
N ARG A 326 4.84 -1.32 19.99
CA ARG A 326 5.08 -1.37 21.44
C ARG A 326 5.89 -0.17 21.94
N LEU A 327 6.90 0.29 21.20
CA LEU A 327 7.66 1.50 21.56
C LEU A 327 6.86 2.78 21.28
N GLY A 328 6.03 2.81 20.23
CA GLY A 328 5.13 3.90 19.92
C GLY A 328 4.12 4.16 21.03
N SER A 329 3.31 3.15 21.37
CA SER A 329 2.29 3.22 22.44
C SER A 329 2.88 3.69 23.78
N ILE A 330 3.99 3.09 24.22
CA ILE A 330 4.67 3.48 25.47
C ILE A 330 5.22 4.93 25.41
N HIS A 331 5.55 5.48 24.24
CA HIS A 331 6.26 6.76 24.12
C HIS A 331 5.50 7.93 24.76
N GLN A 332 4.19 8.03 24.52
CA GLN A 332 3.38 9.12 25.03
C GLN A 332 3.30 9.12 26.56
N ALA A 333 3.12 7.94 27.16
CA ALA A 333 3.07 7.76 28.61
C ALA A 333 4.40 8.13 29.27
N GLU A 334 5.53 7.63 28.75
CA GLU A 334 6.87 7.93 29.26
C GLU A 334 7.22 9.42 29.14
N MET A 335 6.88 10.05 28.01
CA MET A 335 7.14 11.48 27.77
C MET A 335 6.22 12.40 28.58
N GLY A 336 4.98 11.97 28.86
CA GLY A 336 4.03 12.68 29.74
C GLY A 336 4.31 12.52 31.23
N SER A 337 5.09 11.51 31.64
CA SER A 337 5.33 11.17 33.05
C SER A 337 6.03 12.26 33.88
N GLY A 338 6.80 13.14 33.24
CA GLY A 338 7.68 14.10 33.92
C GLY A 338 8.90 13.50 34.62
N ASP A 339 9.06 12.17 34.63
CA ASP A 339 10.21 11.48 35.19
C ASP A 339 11.36 11.46 34.16
N TYR A 340 12.45 12.15 34.50
CA TYR A 340 13.61 12.26 33.63
C TYR A 340 14.23 10.91 33.25
N MET A 341 14.32 9.95 34.17
CA MET A 341 14.94 8.65 33.89
C MET A 341 14.09 7.82 32.93
N ARG A 342 12.78 7.79 33.17
CA ARG A 342 11.77 7.21 32.29
C ARG A 342 11.85 7.76 30.86
N MET A 343 11.80 9.10 30.73
CA MET A 343 11.95 9.79 29.45
C MET A 343 13.28 9.50 28.72
N GLN A 344 14.40 9.35 29.44
CA GLN A 344 15.69 9.02 28.82
C GLN A 344 15.78 7.55 28.39
N ASN A 345 15.24 6.63 29.20
CA ASN A 345 15.19 5.21 28.86
C ASN A 345 14.38 4.99 27.58
N GLN A 346 13.21 5.63 27.43
CA GLN A 346 12.39 5.51 26.22
C GLN A 346 13.09 6.08 24.97
N LYS A 347 13.79 7.22 25.10
CA LYS A 347 14.60 7.78 23.99
C LYS A 347 15.74 6.86 23.58
N ASN A 348 16.38 6.19 24.54
CA ASN A 348 17.43 5.22 24.25
C ASN A 348 16.87 3.95 23.60
N ALA A 349 15.69 3.46 24.03
CA ALA A 349 15.03 2.31 23.43
C ALA A 349 14.69 2.55 21.95
N ILE A 350 14.02 3.67 21.63
CA ILE A 350 13.71 4.07 20.25
C ILE A 350 15.00 4.25 19.43
N ARG A 351 16.04 4.87 20.00
CA ARG A 351 17.34 4.99 19.31
C ARG A 351 17.96 3.64 18.99
N ASN A 352 17.93 2.69 19.93
CA ASN A 352 18.51 1.37 19.75
C ASN A 352 17.73 0.55 18.70
N PHE A 353 16.41 0.64 18.67
CA PHE A 353 15.56 0.09 17.61
C PHE A 353 16.02 0.53 16.21
N TYR A 354 16.14 1.84 15.98
CA TYR A 354 16.59 2.35 14.67
C TYR A 354 18.05 2.00 14.32
N ILE A 355 18.91 1.79 15.32
CA ILE A 355 20.28 1.28 15.11
C ILE A 355 20.22 -0.19 14.66
N ASP A 356 19.43 -1.03 15.34
CA ASP A 356 19.34 -2.46 15.07
C ASP A 356 18.80 -2.76 13.67
N ILE A 357 17.67 -2.15 13.29
CA ILE A 357 17.06 -2.39 11.97
C ILE A 357 17.98 -2.01 10.80
N THR A 358 18.82 -0.99 10.99
CA THR A 358 19.69 -0.48 9.91
C THR A 358 21.11 -1.02 9.91
N GLN A 359 21.62 -1.49 11.05
CA GLN A 359 22.96 -2.10 11.14
C GLN A 359 22.92 -3.63 11.07
N ASN A 360 21.90 -4.26 11.66
CA ASN A 360 21.84 -5.71 11.82
C ASN A 360 20.83 -6.39 10.86
N LEU A 361 19.72 -5.72 10.50
CA LEU A 361 18.69 -6.30 9.62
C LEU A 361 18.75 -5.82 8.15
N ASN A 362 19.64 -4.87 7.85
CA ASN A 362 19.82 -4.20 6.55
C ASN A 362 18.53 -3.58 5.98
N MET A 363 17.66 -3.07 6.85
CA MET A 363 16.44 -2.37 6.45
C MET A 363 16.73 -0.86 6.27
N PRO A 364 16.13 -0.18 5.28
CA PRO A 364 16.33 1.25 5.07
C PRO A 364 15.81 2.09 6.23
N TRP A 365 16.36 3.30 6.37
CA TRP A 365 15.66 4.37 7.07
C TRP A 365 14.51 4.88 6.19
N ILE A 366 13.28 4.59 6.59
CA ILE A 366 12.09 5.20 5.98
C ILE A 366 11.70 6.42 6.82
N CYS A 367 11.58 7.56 6.14
CA CYS A 367 11.44 8.86 6.78
C CYS A 367 9.97 9.10 7.17
N GLU A 368 9.57 8.54 8.30
CA GLU A 368 8.23 8.76 8.86
C GLU A 368 8.05 10.23 9.23
N THR A 369 6.96 10.84 8.74
CA THR A 369 6.63 12.24 9.02
C THR A 369 5.93 12.37 10.37
N MET A 370 6.66 12.06 11.45
CA MET A 370 6.23 12.32 12.82
C MET A 370 6.03 13.82 13.08
N THR A 371 4.84 14.31 12.77
CA THR A 371 4.36 15.64 13.14
C THR A 371 4.00 15.64 14.62
N VAL A 372 5.01 15.87 15.47
CA VAL A 372 4.81 16.06 16.91
C VAL A 372 3.88 17.28 17.13
N PRO A 373 2.82 17.18 17.95
CA PRO A 373 1.86 18.26 18.14
C PRO A 373 2.50 19.60 18.52
N SER A 374 2.01 20.67 17.90
CA SER A 374 2.62 22.00 17.92
C SER A 374 2.54 22.75 19.27
N SER A 375 1.91 22.17 20.29
CA SER A 375 1.78 22.72 21.63
C SER A 375 2.64 21.98 22.67
N GLY A 376 3.96 22.17 22.62
CA GLY A 376 4.81 21.97 23.81
C GLY A 376 6.17 21.31 23.60
N ILE A 377 6.39 20.58 22.52
CA ILE A 377 7.70 19.99 22.19
C ILE A 377 8.12 20.46 20.80
N LYS A 378 9.18 21.26 20.73
CA LYS A 378 9.74 21.71 19.44
C LYS A 378 10.45 20.57 18.72
N TRP A 379 9.72 19.86 17.87
CA TRP A 379 10.26 19.29 16.65
C TRP A 379 10.06 20.29 15.50
N ASP A 380 10.94 21.30 15.40
CA ASP A 380 11.37 21.73 14.06
C ASP A 380 12.86 22.11 13.97
N ALA A 381 13.52 21.39 13.07
CA ALA A 381 14.86 21.57 12.53
C ALA A 381 15.00 20.89 11.15
N ASN A 382 14.48 19.67 10.87
CA ASN A 382 13.85 18.65 11.74
C ASN A 382 14.52 17.27 11.49
N LEU A 383 14.66 16.38 12.50
CA LEU A 383 15.55 15.16 12.49
C LEU A 383 17.05 15.46 12.17
N ARG A 384 17.36 16.71 11.81
CA ARG A 384 18.44 17.10 10.90
C ARG A 384 19.82 17.16 11.53
N THR A 385 19.92 17.52 12.80
CA THR A 385 21.19 17.42 13.55
C THR A 385 21.49 15.97 13.94
N TRP A 386 20.49 15.09 13.86
CA TRP A 386 20.53 13.78 14.49
C TRP A 386 21.21 12.73 13.59
N ILE A 387 21.06 12.86 12.26
CA ILE A 387 21.94 12.23 11.26
C ILE A 387 23.29 12.96 11.08
N ASN A 388 23.42 14.26 11.42
CA ASN A 388 24.75 14.91 11.38
C ASN A 388 25.80 14.24 12.29
N LYS A 389 25.39 13.26 13.12
CA LYS A 389 26.22 12.29 13.84
C LYS A 389 25.76 10.82 13.71
N THR A 390 25.23 10.32 12.59
CA THR A 390 25.11 8.86 12.35
C THR A 390 26.29 8.22 11.61
N THR A 391 27.44 8.88 11.37
CA THR A 391 28.37 9.43 12.36
C THR A 391 29.18 10.55 11.68
N VAL A 392 29.91 11.42 12.40
CA VAL A 392 30.92 12.34 11.81
C VAL A 392 32.10 11.58 11.13
N HIS A 393 31.99 10.25 11.11
CA HIS A 393 33.01 9.27 10.85
C HIS A 393 32.46 8.14 9.97
N TYR A 394 32.20 8.44 8.69
CA TYR A 394 32.47 7.47 7.61
C TYR A 394 34.00 7.28 7.41
N TYR A 395 34.77 7.42 8.50
CA TYR A 395 36.16 7.88 8.66
C TYR A 395 36.88 8.50 7.45
N SER A 396 37.39 9.72 7.67
CA SER A 396 38.24 10.50 6.76
C SER A 396 39.21 9.70 5.87
N GLU A 397 39.08 9.93 4.55
CA GLU A 397 40.07 9.74 3.49
C GLU A 397 40.71 8.35 3.28
N LYS A 398 40.42 7.81 2.07
CA LYS A 398 41.13 6.75 1.30
C LYS A 398 40.87 5.30 1.66
#